data_AF-A0A1L9SY42-F1
#
_entry.id   AF-A0A1L9SY42-F1
#
_cell.length_a   1.000
_cell.length_b   1.000
_cell.length_c   1.000
_cell.angle_alpha   90.00
_cell.angle_beta   90.00
_cell.angle_gamma   90.00
#
_symmetry.space_group_name_H-M   'P 1'
#
loop_
_entity.id
_entity.type
_entity.pdbx_description
1 polymer ?
#
loop_
_entity_poly.entity_id
_entity_poly.type
_entity_poly.pdbx_seq_one_letter_code
_entity_poly.pdbx_strand_id
1 'polypeptide(L)'
;MGSSLAKADMLVEMVSLQKLESCHAYRRTVQRSDPAFNDAAMTYMLPTIGAQLLPNDPICAPAQRQSIQTSGSPVLQAAPGDLVRLCYQENGHVTLLSTTPGKSASGRVHIYGTLPPSAEGTLVGIHKTWNPQGTGGDKRGWLLGIFDFDDGRCFQVNDNPISKQRQDKYSHPPDPAQGTNLWCHNISTIPNTIDSTLTLYWV
;
A
#
# COMPACT_ATOMS: atom_id res chain seq x y z
N MET A 1 -22.90 -13.19 -11.71
CA MET A 1 -21.49 -13.37 -11.28
C MET A 1 -20.98 -11.99 -10.90
N GLY A 2 -21.10 -11.65 -9.61
CA GLY A 2 -20.87 -10.30 -9.12
C GLY A 2 -19.39 -10.00 -9.00
N SER A 3 -18.93 -8.97 -9.70
CA SER A 3 -17.61 -8.40 -9.54
C SER A 3 -17.47 -7.87 -8.12
N SER A 4 -16.56 -8.47 -7.35
CA SER A 4 -16.10 -7.96 -6.06
C SER A 4 -15.64 -6.51 -6.25
N LEU A 5 -16.14 -5.61 -5.42
CA LEU A 5 -15.56 -4.29 -5.23
C LEU A 5 -14.07 -4.48 -4.94
N ALA A 6 -13.21 -3.92 -5.78
CA ALA A 6 -11.80 -3.78 -5.43
C ALA A 6 -11.72 -2.55 -4.53
N LYS A 7 -11.89 -2.77 -3.22
CA LYS A 7 -11.38 -1.80 -2.24
C LYS A 7 -9.85 -1.85 -2.36
N ALA A 8 -9.31 -1.08 -3.30
CA ALA A 8 -7.91 -0.70 -3.25
C ALA A 8 -7.86 0.48 -2.28
N ASP A 9 -7.67 0.22 -0.99
CA ASP A 9 -7.24 1.28 -0.08
C ASP A 9 -5.79 1.58 -0.46
N MET A 10 -5.64 2.36 -1.54
CA MET A 10 -4.38 2.55 -2.24
C MET A 10 -3.53 3.59 -1.50
N LEU A 11 -3.09 3.22 -0.30
CA LEU A 11 -2.08 3.94 0.45
C LEU A 11 -0.74 3.64 -0.21
N VAL A 12 -0.04 4.63 -0.77
CA VAL A 12 1.33 4.44 -1.29
C VAL A 12 2.32 4.53 -0.13
N GLU A 13 2.29 3.49 0.69
CA GLU A 13 3.23 2.99 1.70
C GLU A 13 4.69 2.75 1.27
N MET A 14 5.67 3.68 1.20
CA MET A 14 7.09 3.28 0.90
C MET A 14 8.12 3.59 2.00
N VAL A 15 9.00 2.63 2.35
CA VAL A 15 10.03 2.71 3.41
C VAL A 15 11.40 2.13 2.99
N SER A 16 12.50 2.80 3.36
CA SER A 16 13.91 2.47 3.05
C SER A 16 14.49 1.57 4.11
N LEU A 17 15.38 0.66 3.68
CA LEU A 17 16.29 -0.03 4.58
C LEU A 17 17.72 0.46 4.42
N GLN A 18 18.06 1.50 5.17
CA GLN A 18 19.17 1.33 6.11
C GLN A 18 18.73 1.20 7.58
N LYS A 19 17.44 1.40 7.89
CA LYS A 19 16.90 1.29 9.25
C LYS A 19 15.46 0.76 9.17
N LEU A 20 15.21 -0.43 9.70
CA LEU A 20 13.86 -1.02 9.93
C LEU A 20 13.00 -0.18 10.91
N GLU A 21 13.35 1.09 11.14
CA GLU A 21 12.95 1.86 12.32
C GLU A 21 11.73 2.76 12.10
N SER A 22 11.29 3.06 10.86
CA SER A 22 10.18 4.04 10.66
C SER A 22 9.56 4.09 9.25
N CYS A 23 8.25 4.35 9.11
CA CYS A 23 7.51 4.36 7.83
C CYS A 23 7.14 5.79 7.33
N HIS A 24 7.92 6.43 6.43
CA HIS A 24 7.78 7.89 6.16
C HIS A 24 7.97 8.44 4.72
N ALA A 25 8.02 7.66 3.63
CA ALA A 25 8.24 8.21 2.27
C ALA A 25 7.10 7.96 1.27
N TYR A 26 6.35 9.01 0.90
CA TYR A 26 5.12 8.92 0.12
C TYR A 26 4.92 10.16 -0.74
N ARG A 27 4.43 9.95 -1.96
CA ARG A 27 3.99 11.07 -2.81
C ARG A 27 2.69 11.63 -2.28
N ARG A 28 2.65 12.96 -2.11
CA ARG A 28 1.42 13.71 -1.80
C ARG A 28 0.61 13.10 -0.66
N THR A 29 1.30 12.63 0.38
CA THR A 29 0.69 12.18 1.63
C THR A 29 0.33 13.35 2.53
N VAL A 30 -0.73 13.21 3.31
CA VAL A 30 -0.97 14.01 4.51
C VAL A 30 -0.47 13.18 5.67
N GLN A 31 0.53 13.67 6.41
CA GLN A 31 1.12 12.91 7.52
C GLN A 31 0.11 12.80 8.67
N ARG A 32 0.10 11.70 9.42
CA ARG A 32 -0.82 11.53 10.57
C ARG A 32 -0.64 12.57 11.68
N SER A 33 0.56 13.12 11.82
CA SER A 33 0.85 14.21 12.73
C SER A 33 0.40 15.59 12.21
N ASP A 34 -0.01 15.69 10.94
CA ASP A 34 -0.53 16.92 10.36
C ASP A 34 -1.97 17.16 10.85
N PRO A 35 -2.31 18.34 11.39
CA PRO A 35 -3.67 18.67 11.80
C PRO A 35 -4.73 18.56 10.68
N ALA A 36 -4.32 18.62 9.41
CA ALA A 36 -5.20 18.41 8.27
C ALA A 36 -5.47 16.92 7.96
N PHE A 37 -4.81 15.99 8.66
CA PHE A 37 -4.98 14.57 8.44
C PHE A 37 -6.40 14.11 8.75
N ASN A 38 -6.94 13.34 7.82
CA ASN A 38 -8.10 12.49 8.02
C ASN A 38 -7.97 11.30 7.06
N ASP A 39 -8.55 10.15 7.41
CA ASP A 39 -8.40 8.94 6.61
C ASP A 39 -8.92 9.15 5.17
N ALA A 40 -10.01 9.91 4.98
CA ALA A 40 -10.57 10.19 3.66
C ALA A 40 -9.62 11.00 2.74
N ALA A 41 -8.69 11.77 3.29
CA ALA A 41 -7.66 12.46 2.51
C ALA A 41 -6.64 11.50 1.88
N MET A 42 -6.51 10.30 2.44
CA MET A 42 -5.57 9.27 2.02
C MET A 42 -6.24 8.00 1.45
N THR A 43 -7.57 7.93 1.47
CA THR A 43 -8.35 6.84 0.86
C THR A 43 -8.68 7.14 -0.60
N TYR A 44 -8.45 6.18 -1.49
CA TYR A 44 -8.87 6.27 -2.89
C TYR A 44 -9.66 5.03 -3.32
N MET A 45 -10.99 5.10 -3.27
CA MET A 45 -11.84 3.98 -3.64
C MET A 45 -12.10 3.91 -5.14
N LEU A 46 -12.00 2.70 -5.69
CA LEU A 46 -12.35 2.37 -7.07
C LEU A 46 -13.47 1.32 -7.10
N PRO A 47 -14.34 1.32 -8.12
CA PRO A 47 -14.45 2.32 -9.18
C PRO A 47 -14.93 3.67 -8.65
N THR A 48 -14.52 4.76 -9.31
CA THR A 48 -14.98 6.11 -8.93
C THR A 48 -16.41 6.41 -9.35
N ILE A 49 -16.95 5.67 -10.32
CA ILE A 49 -18.29 5.86 -10.88
C ILE A 49 -18.98 4.50 -11.00
N GLY A 50 -20.18 4.38 -10.42
CA GLY A 50 -20.97 3.16 -10.50
C GLY A 50 -20.38 1.99 -9.71
N ALA A 51 -20.70 0.76 -10.12
CA ALA A 51 -20.33 -0.46 -9.39
C ALA A 51 -19.25 -1.29 -10.10
N GLN A 52 -18.79 -0.88 -11.28
CA GLN A 52 -17.84 -1.65 -12.09
C GLN A 52 -16.57 -0.85 -12.36
N LEU A 53 -15.42 -1.52 -12.25
CA LEU A 53 -14.15 -0.99 -12.70
C LEU A 53 -14.20 -0.68 -14.20
N LEU A 54 -13.84 0.54 -14.56
CA LEU A 54 -13.74 0.98 -15.93
C LEU A 54 -12.30 0.80 -16.43
N PRO A 55 -12.08 0.55 -17.75
CA PRO A 55 -10.74 0.43 -18.32
C PRO A 55 -9.84 1.65 -18.09
N ASN A 56 -10.46 2.83 -17.90
CA ASN A 56 -9.80 4.11 -17.68
C ASN A 56 -9.81 4.55 -16.20
N ASP A 57 -10.25 3.71 -15.26
CA ASP A 57 -10.08 4.01 -13.83
C ASP A 57 -8.57 4.13 -13.53
N PRO A 58 -8.10 5.30 -13.09
CA PRO A 58 -6.69 5.53 -12.89
C PRO A 58 -6.24 4.75 -11.67
N ILE A 59 -5.03 4.18 -11.72
CA ILE A 59 -4.49 3.47 -10.56
C ILE A 59 -4.27 4.44 -9.41
N CYS A 60 -3.71 5.63 -9.67
CA CYS A 60 -3.42 6.63 -8.64
C CYS A 60 -4.55 7.63 -8.40
N ALA A 61 -4.72 7.99 -7.11
CA ALA A 61 -5.54 9.13 -6.70
C ALA A 61 -5.10 10.41 -7.43
N PRO A 62 -6.01 11.36 -7.72
CA PRO A 62 -5.69 12.56 -8.50
C PRO A 62 -4.44 13.32 -8.02
N ALA A 63 -4.28 13.49 -6.70
CA ALA A 63 -3.14 14.20 -6.13
C ALA A 63 -1.80 13.48 -6.30
N GLN A 64 -1.81 12.15 -6.44
CA GLN A 64 -0.62 11.28 -6.44
C GLN A 64 -0.10 10.94 -7.85
N ARG A 65 -0.82 11.35 -8.90
CA ARG A 65 -0.41 11.10 -10.31
C ARG A 65 0.84 11.87 -10.72
N GLN A 66 1.15 12.94 -10.00
CA GLN A 66 2.37 13.72 -10.21
C GLN A 66 3.48 13.23 -9.27
N SER A 67 4.71 13.20 -9.78
CA SER A 67 5.91 12.82 -9.01
C SER A 67 6.39 13.93 -8.08
N ILE A 68 5.49 14.43 -7.22
CA ILE A 68 5.75 15.51 -6.26
C ILE A 68 5.68 14.92 -4.84
N GLN A 69 6.71 15.16 -4.04
CA GLN A 69 6.75 14.74 -2.64
C GLN A 69 6.07 15.77 -1.73
N THR A 70 5.49 15.29 -0.63
CA THR A 70 5.06 16.18 0.46
C THR A 70 6.28 16.69 1.21
N SER A 71 6.26 17.96 1.64
CA SER A 71 7.29 18.48 2.55
C SER A 71 7.40 17.59 3.80
N GLY A 72 8.62 17.20 4.18
CA GLY A 72 8.85 16.28 5.30
C GLY A 72 8.71 14.77 4.96
N SER A 73 8.35 14.42 3.72
CA SER A 73 8.31 13.04 3.23
C SER A 73 9.16 12.89 1.95
N PRO A 74 10.50 12.96 2.05
CA PRO A 74 11.38 12.93 0.89
C PRO A 74 11.32 11.58 0.16
N VAL A 75 11.82 11.56 -1.08
CA VAL A 75 12.01 10.31 -1.83
C VAL A 75 12.92 9.38 -1.02
N LEU A 76 12.46 8.15 -0.93
CA LEU A 76 13.17 7.07 -0.30
C LEU A 76 14.54 6.81 -0.95
N GLN A 77 15.59 6.75 -0.13
CA GLN A 77 16.92 6.35 -0.58
C GLN A 77 17.13 4.87 -0.28
N ALA A 78 17.33 4.07 -1.32
CA ALA A 78 17.62 2.65 -1.23
C ALA A 78 18.57 2.26 -2.37
N ALA A 79 19.50 1.35 -2.11
CA ALA A 79 20.37 0.76 -3.11
C ALA A 79 19.69 -0.39 -3.86
N PRO A 80 20.15 -0.73 -5.07
CA PRO A 80 19.72 -1.95 -5.74
C PRO A 80 19.97 -3.17 -4.87
N GLY A 81 18.97 -4.06 -4.77
CA GLY A 81 19.01 -5.23 -3.89
C GLY A 81 18.58 -4.97 -2.45
N ASP A 82 18.39 -3.71 -2.04
CA ASP A 82 17.84 -3.41 -0.71
C ASP A 82 16.43 -3.96 -0.58
N LEU A 83 16.11 -4.37 0.64
CA LEU A 83 14.72 -4.62 1.02
C LEU A 83 14.05 -3.27 1.28
N VAL A 84 12.78 -3.14 0.93
CA VAL A 84 11.94 -1.99 1.28
C VAL A 84 10.69 -2.48 1.97
N ARG A 85 10.28 -1.77 3.03
CA ARG A 85 9.06 -2.07 3.76
C ARG A 85 7.95 -1.17 3.23
N LEU A 86 6.75 -1.71 3.07
CA LEU A 86 5.55 -0.95 2.75
C LEU A 86 4.60 -1.13 3.92
N CYS A 87 4.42 -0.09 4.71
CA CYS A 87 3.56 -0.12 5.90
C CYS A 87 2.15 0.37 5.55
N TYR A 88 1.14 0.06 6.37
CA TYR A 88 -0.19 0.62 6.23
C TYR A 88 -1.09 0.37 7.41
N GLN A 89 -2.07 1.26 7.56
CA GLN A 89 -3.09 1.20 8.60
C GLN A 89 -4.47 0.90 8.03
N GLU A 90 -4.81 -0.38 7.95
CA GLU A 90 -6.16 -0.89 7.62
C GLU A 90 -6.54 -2.04 8.54
N ASN A 91 -6.16 -1.90 9.81
CA ASN A 91 -6.11 -3.02 10.74
C ASN A 91 -7.50 -3.54 11.16
N GLY A 92 -8.56 -2.77 10.91
CA GLY A 92 -9.95 -3.26 11.00
C GLY A 92 -10.20 -4.40 10.02
N HIS A 93 -9.65 -4.33 8.80
CA HIS A 93 -9.80 -5.36 7.77
C HIS A 93 -9.02 -6.65 8.04
N VAL A 94 -8.12 -6.68 9.05
CA VAL A 94 -7.37 -7.89 9.45
C VAL A 94 -7.79 -8.43 10.83
N THR A 95 -8.20 -7.56 11.76
CA THR A 95 -8.61 -7.97 13.12
C THR A 95 -10.12 -8.02 13.34
N LEU A 96 -10.93 -7.53 12.38
CA LEU A 96 -12.39 -7.56 12.41
C LEU A 96 -12.97 -8.29 11.19
N LEU A 97 -12.35 -9.40 10.77
CA LEU A 97 -12.79 -10.17 9.60
C LEU A 97 -14.26 -10.59 9.68
N SER A 98 -14.73 -10.97 10.87
CA SER A 98 -16.11 -11.41 11.11
C SER A 98 -17.15 -10.29 10.98
N THR A 99 -16.75 -9.01 11.03
CA THR A 99 -17.68 -7.88 10.93
C THR A 99 -17.93 -7.41 9.50
N THR A 100 -17.26 -8.03 8.50
CA THR A 100 -17.46 -7.74 7.08
C THR A 100 -18.18 -8.91 6.41
N PRO A 101 -19.51 -8.83 6.18
CA PRO A 101 -20.27 -9.91 5.55
C PRO A 101 -19.66 -10.33 4.21
N GLY A 102 -19.38 -11.63 4.06
CA GLY A 102 -18.85 -12.22 2.82
C GLY A 102 -17.32 -12.11 2.64
N LYS A 103 -16.57 -11.55 3.60
CA LYS A 103 -15.10 -11.47 3.55
C LYS A 103 -14.47 -12.60 4.37
N SER A 104 -14.09 -13.71 3.72
CA SER A 104 -13.44 -14.85 4.38
C SER A 104 -11.94 -14.66 4.63
N ALA A 105 -11.32 -13.66 3.99
CA ALA A 105 -9.89 -13.35 4.12
C ALA A 105 -9.62 -11.86 3.90
N SER A 106 -8.50 -11.36 4.42
CA SER A 106 -8.11 -9.95 4.35
C SER A 106 -7.86 -9.45 2.92
N GLY A 107 -7.49 -10.35 2.00
CA GLY A 107 -7.15 -10.06 0.61
C GLY A 107 -5.66 -10.26 0.32
N ARG A 108 -5.23 -9.88 -0.89
CA ARG A 108 -3.83 -9.91 -1.30
C ARG A 108 -3.39 -8.55 -1.80
N VAL A 109 -2.14 -8.22 -1.52
CA VAL A 109 -1.42 -7.04 -1.96
C VAL A 109 -0.57 -7.39 -3.17
N HIS A 110 -0.62 -6.57 -4.22
CA HIS A 110 0.25 -6.66 -5.38
C HIS A 110 1.13 -5.41 -5.44
N ILE A 111 2.45 -5.61 -5.48
CA ILE A 111 3.42 -4.53 -5.56
C ILE A 111 4.05 -4.55 -6.94
N TYR A 112 3.99 -3.43 -7.64
CA TYR A 112 4.55 -3.24 -8.97
C TYR A 112 5.63 -2.16 -8.94
N GLY A 113 6.64 -2.27 -9.80
CA GLY A 113 7.66 -1.26 -10.02
C GLY A 113 7.60 -0.69 -11.43
N THR A 114 7.90 0.60 -11.61
CA THR A 114 7.99 1.25 -12.94
C THR A 114 9.00 2.40 -12.98
N LEU A 115 9.55 2.61 -14.18
CA LEU A 115 10.50 3.65 -14.54
C LEU A 115 10.22 4.13 -15.99
N PRO A 116 9.92 5.41 -16.25
CA PRO A 116 9.31 6.40 -15.35
C PRO A 116 7.82 6.10 -15.10
N PRO A 117 7.20 6.68 -14.04
CA PRO A 117 5.76 6.54 -13.83
C PRO A 117 4.96 7.29 -14.90
N SER A 118 3.72 6.85 -15.12
CA SER A 118 2.74 7.56 -15.96
C SER A 118 1.59 8.07 -15.09
N ALA A 119 1.17 9.31 -15.36
CA ALA A 119 0.00 9.93 -14.71
C ALA A 119 -1.32 9.34 -15.24
N GLU A 120 -1.26 8.68 -16.39
CA GLU A 120 -2.35 8.07 -17.15
C GLU A 120 -2.46 6.55 -16.89
N GLY A 121 -1.61 6.00 -16.01
CA GLY A 121 -1.67 4.58 -15.64
C GLY A 121 -3.04 4.19 -15.09
N THR A 122 -3.61 3.10 -15.60
CA THR A 122 -4.93 2.61 -15.18
C THR A 122 -4.82 1.36 -14.33
N LEU A 123 -5.78 1.15 -13.44
CA LEU A 123 -5.81 -0.03 -12.59
C LEU A 123 -5.86 -1.30 -13.46
N VAL A 124 -6.76 -1.35 -14.45
CA VAL A 124 -6.93 -2.51 -15.34
C VAL A 124 -5.70 -2.76 -16.22
N GLY A 125 -5.00 -1.70 -16.66
CA GLY A 125 -3.81 -1.83 -17.50
C GLY A 125 -2.59 -2.36 -16.75
N ILE A 126 -2.57 -2.27 -15.41
CA ILE A 126 -1.43 -2.63 -14.57
C ILE A 126 -1.74 -3.85 -13.70
N HIS A 127 -2.79 -3.78 -12.88
CA HIS A 127 -3.12 -4.81 -11.90
C HIS A 127 -3.51 -6.13 -12.58
N LYS A 128 -2.80 -7.20 -12.21
CA LYS A 128 -2.86 -8.55 -12.84
C LYS A 128 -2.52 -8.59 -14.34
N THR A 129 -2.09 -7.48 -14.92
CA THR A 129 -1.67 -7.37 -16.32
C THR A 129 -0.15 -7.31 -16.43
N TRP A 130 0.51 -6.53 -15.57
CA TRP A 130 1.96 -6.54 -15.42
C TRP A 130 2.42 -7.82 -14.70
N ASN A 131 3.56 -8.34 -15.14
CA ASN A 131 4.12 -9.61 -14.67
C ASN A 131 5.59 -9.46 -14.23
N PRO A 132 6.18 -10.45 -13.53
CA PRO A 132 7.56 -10.35 -13.04
C PRO A 132 8.61 -10.22 -14.15
N GLN A 133 8.30 -10.68 -15.36
CA GLN A 133 9.18 -10.61 -16.52
C GLN A 133 9.20 -9.23 -17.19
N GLY A 134 8.34 -8.29 -16.78
CA GLY A 134 8.20 -6.98 -17.41
C GLY A 134 7.66 -7.00 -18.84
N THR A 135 7.04 -8.12 -19.24
CA THR A 135 6.50 -8.29 -20.61
C THR A 135 5.00 -8.06 -20.70
N GLY A 136 4.33 -7.94 -19.55
CA GLY A 136 2.89 -7.73 -19.45
C GLY A 136 2.48 -6.28 -19.70
N GLY A 137 1.23 -6.09 -20.14
CA GLY A 137 0.66 -4.78 -20.43
C GLY A 137 1.48 -3.98 -21.43
N ASP A 138 1.75 -2.72 -21.10
CA ASP A 138 2.54 -1.78 -21.89
C ASP A 138 4.06 -1.88 -21.68
N LYS A 139 4.52 -2.88 -20.91
CA LYS A 139 5.94 -3.19 -20.67
C LYS A 139 6.74 -2.06 -19.99
N ARG A 140 6.07 -1.10 -19.35
CA ARG A 140 6.74 0.00 -18.62
C ARG A 140 7.11 -0.36 -17.19
N GLY A 141 6.74 -1.55 -16.73
CA GLY A 141 7.00 -1.98 -15.37
C GLY A 141 6.78 -3.48 -15.20
N TRP A 142 6.88 -3.92 -13.95
CA TRP A 142 6.87 -5.33 -13.61
C TRP A 142 6.23 -5.55 -12.24
N LEU A 143 5.77 -6.77 -12.00
CA LEU A 143 5.30 -7.22 -10.71
C LEU A 143 6.50 -7.59 -9.82
N LEU A 144 6.66 -6.91 -8.69
CA LEU A 144 7.70 -7.18 -7.70
C LEU A 144 7.29 -8.28 -6.72
N GLY A 145 5.99 -8.42 -6.43
CA GLY A 145 5.52 -9.50 -5.56
C GLY A 145 4.03 -9.44 -5.28
N ILE A 146 3.52 -10.56 -4.78
CA ILE A 146 2.15 -10.70 -4.28
C ILE A 146 2.22 -11.20 -2.84
N PHE A 147 1.59 -10.47 -1.94
CA PHE A 147 1.66 -10.68 -0.50
C PHE A 147 0.24 -10.82 0.07
N ASP A 148 0.15 -11.35 1.28
CA ASP A 148 -1.12 -11.33 2.01
C ASP A 148 -1.34 -9.94 2.59
N PHE A 149 -2.58 -9.44 2.54
CA PHE A 149 -2.89 -8.14 3.13
C PHE A 149 -2.76 -8.15 4.66
N ASP A 150 -2.87 -9.33 5.27
CA ASP A 150 -2.62 -9.54 6.68
C ASP A 150 -1.21 -10.15 6.86
N ASP A 151 -0.30 -9.37 7.44
CA ASP A 151 1.08 -9.82 7.71
C ASP A 151 1.19 -10.77 8.92
N GLY A 152 0.07 -11.07 9.57
CA GLY A 152 -0.02 -11.95 10.74
C GLY A 152 0.51 -11.32 12.04
N ARG A 153 0.85 -10.03 12.03
CA ARG A 153 1.42 -9.28 13.16
C ARG A 153 0.62 -8.05 13.52
N CYS A 154 0.23 -7.26 12.54
CA CYS A 154 -0.47 -6.00 12.73
C CYS A 154 -1.81 -6.13 13.43
N PHE A 155 -2.23 -5.07 14.12
CA PHE A 155 -3.52 -5.06 14.81
C PHE A 155 -4.06 -3.64 15.03
N GLN A 156 -5.39 -3.55 15.05
CA GLN A 156 -6.09 -2.40 15.61
C GLN A 156 -6.44 -2.77 17.03
N VAL A 157 -6.12 -1.94 18.01
CA VAL A 157 -6.50 -2.21 19.40
C VAL A 157 -8.02 -2.22 19.50
N ASN A 158 -8.59 -3.38 19.83
CA ASN A 158 -10.02 -3.60 20.01
C ASN A 158 -10.26 -4.90 20.80
N ASP A 159 -11.53 -5.21 21.08
CA ASP A 159 -11.92 -6.37 21.87
C ASP A 159 -12.02 -7.70 21.11
N ASN A 160 -11.74 -7.72 19.80
CA ASN A 160 -11.78 -8.95 19.02
C ASN A 160 -10.66 -9.91 19.46
N PRO A 161 -10.92 -11.23 19.56
CA PRO A 161 -9.91 -12.22 19.93
C PRO A 161 -8.61 -12.15 19.13
N ILE A 162 -8.68 -11.88 17.82
CA ILE A 162 -7.47 -11.76 16.97
C ILE A 162 -6.63 -10.57 17.41
N SER A 163 -7.26 -9.43 17.71
CA SER A 163 -6.56 -8.24 18.18
C SER A 163 -5.88 -8.50 19.52
N LYS A 164 -6.59 -9.05 20.51
CA LYS A 164 -6.04 -9.36 21.84
C LYS A 164 -4.85 -10.32 21.74
N GLN A 165 -4.99 -11.39 20.96
CA GLN A 165 -3.91 -12.35 20.74
C GLN A 165 -2.66 -11.68 20.13
N ARG A 166 -2.83 -10.76 19.18
CA ARG A 166 -1.70 -10.06 18.55
C ARG A 166 -1.08 -9.03 19.47
N GLN A 167 -1.86 -8.30 20.27
CA GLN A 167 -1.36 -7.39 21.30
C GLN A 167 -0.50 -8.14 22.33
N ASP A 168 -0.94 -9.31 22.77
CA ASP A 168 -0.19 -10.15 23.72
C ASP A 168 1.13 -10.67 23.12
N LYS A 169 1.13 -10.98 21.82
CA LYS A 169 2.27 -11.60 21.14
C LYS A 169 3.28 -10.57 20.60
N TYR A 170 2.81 -9.42 20.13
CA TYR A 170 3.60 -8.41 19.44
C TYR A 170 3.49 -7.09 20.19
N SER A 171 4.43 -6.86 21.10
CA SER A 171 4.47 -5.64 21.90
C SER A 171 4.68 -4.41 21.00
N HIS A 172 3.81 -3.41 21.18
CA HIS A 172 3.87 -2.13 20.48
C HIS A 172 3.59 -0.99 21.47
N PRO A 173 4.63 -0.29 21.96
CA PRO A 173 4.43 0.97 22.69
C PRO A 173 3.82 2.01 21.75
N PRO A 174 2.79 2.75 22.18
CA PRO A 174 2.18 3.76 21.33
C PRO A 174 3.19 4.80 20.85
N ASP A 175 3.15 5.14 19.56
CA ASP A 175 4.04 6.13 18.95
C ASP A 175 3.24 7.20 18.17
N PRO A 176 3.83 8.37 17.84
CA PRO A 176 3.11 9.44 17.16
C PRO A 176 2.60 9.10 15.75
N ALA A 177 3.19 8.13 15.07
CA ALA A 177 2.79 7.71 13.73
C ALA A 177 1.63 6.70 13.80
N GLN A 178 1.79 5.62 14.58
CA GLN A 178 0.86 4.49 14.60
C GLN A 178 -0.19 4.58 15.71
N GLY A 179 0.01 5.47 16.69
CA GLY A 179 -0.76 5.51 17.92
C GLY A 179 -0.63 4.16 18.64
N THR A 180 -1.74 3.68 19.22
CA THR A 180 -1.80 2.39 19.90
C THR A 180 -1.85 1.19 18.96
N ASN A 181 -2.06 1.40 17.66
CA ASN A 181 -2.18 0.32 16.67
C ASN A 181 -0.80 -0.08 16.15
N LEU A 182 -0.66 -1.33 15.72
CA LEU A 182 0.53 -1.80 15.00
C LEU A 182 0.19 -1.94 13.51
N TRP A 183 0.87 -1.22 12.63
CA TRP A 183 0.61 -1.23 11.19
C TRP A 183 1.01 -2.55 10.53
N CYS A 184 0.26 -2.93 9.49
CA CYS A 184 0.63 -4.04 8.63
C CYS A 184 1.80 -3.64 7.75
N HIS A 185 2.61 -4.61 7.35
CA HIS A 185 3.66 -4.36 6.37
C HIS A 185 3.91 -5.50 5.40
N ASN A 186 4.31 -5.11 4.18
CA ASN A 186 4.88 -5.99 3.18
C ASN A 186 6.35 -5.63 2.96
N ILE A 187 7.18 -6.60 2.58
CA ILE A 187 8.60 -6.36 2.28
C ILE A 187 8.84 -6.77 0.84
N SER A 188 9.42 -5.88 0.04
CA SER A 188 9.80 -6.14 -1.35
C SER A 188 11.29 -5.85 -1.54
N THR A 189 11.93 -6.56 -2.46
CA THR A 189 13.33 -6.31 -2.82
C THR A 189 13.39 -5.36 -4.01
N ILE A 190 14.20 -4.31 -3.91
CA ILE A 190 14.51 -3.45 -5.05
C ILE A 190 15.33 -4.26 -6.06
N PRO A 191 14.95 -4.29 -7.35
CA PRO A 191 15.73 -5.02 -8.34
C PRO A 191 17.18 -4.54 -8.40
N ASN A 192 18.12 -5.46 -8.63
CA ASN A 192 19.56 -5.14 -8.70
C ASN A 192 19.94 -4.24 -9.89
N THR A 193 19.02 -4.02 -10.83
CA THR A 193 19.26 -3.31 -12.09
C THR A 193 18.74 -1.86 -12.08
N ILE A 194 18.25 -1.37 -10.95
CA ILE A 194 17.69 -0.01 -10.85
C ILE A 194 18.82 1.00 -10.69
N ASP A 195 18.85 2.02 -11.54
CA ASP A 195 19.84 3.12 -11.52
C ASP A 195 19.20 4.50 -11.35
N SER A 196 17.88 4.54 -11.18
CA SER A 196 17.05 5.75 -11.20
C SER A 196 15.89 5.64 -10.21
N THR A 197 15.06 6.70 -10.12
CA THR A 197 13.96 6.75 -9.14
C THR A 197 12.83 5.77 -9.47
N LEU A 198 12.82 4.63 -8.78
CA LEU A 198 11.74 3.64 -8.87
C LEU A 198 10.44 4.18 -8.29
N THR A 199 9.35 4.03 -9.06
CA THR A 199 7.99 4.22 -8.52
C THR A 199 7.37 2.88 -8.22
N LEU A 200 6.78 2.74 -7.03
CA LEU A 200 5.95 1.59 -6.71
C LEU A 200 4.47 1.92 -6.87
N TYR A 201 3.72 1.00 -7.47
CA TYR A 201 2.27 0.93 -7.35
C TYR A 201 1.92 -0.21 -6.43
N TRP A 202 0.97 0.02 -5.53
CA TRP A 202 0.57 -0.94 -4.52
C TRP A 202 -0.96 -1.04 -4.49
N VAL A 203 -1.49 -2.22 -4.80
CA VAL A 203 -2.93 -2.52 -4.98
C VAL A 203 -3.35 -3.70 -4.11
#